data_AF-A0A521VKC5-F1
#
_entry.id   AF-A0A521VKC5-F1
#
_cell.length_a   1.000
_cell.length_b   1.000
_cell.length_c   1.000
_cell.angle_alpha   90.00
_cell.angle_beta   90.00
_cell.angle_gamma   90.00
#
_symmetry.space_group_name_H-M   'P 1'
#
loop_
_entity.id
_entity.type
_entity.pdbx_description
1 polymer ?
#
loop_
_entity_poly.entity_id
_entity_poly.type
_entity_poly.pdbx_seq_one_letter_code
_entity_poly.pdbx_strand_id
1 'polypeptide(L)'
;MFDKFKESIQQAGDMIKDQAASIGDAAKAKGFQIIDKWVSILPQLEAYGFSPCYFSVALSINPTLEVEMRANPNDFPLERILAILDETKGNTPMHLVFSTIKTTYLLQKKSKLVFGDPLSIRITVKLSPEIKVAYGKPLW
;
A
#
# COMPACT_ATOMS: atom_id res chain seq x y z
N MET A 1 -3.99 -15.51 -12.03
CA MET A 1 -4.51 -14.98 -10.75
C MET A 1 -4.67 -13.47 -10.80
N PHE A 2 -3.68 -12.75 -11.32
CA PHE A 2 -3.73 -11.30 -11.58
C PHE A 2 -4.98 -10.84 -12.35
N ASP A 3 -5.38 -11.57 -13.40
CA ASP A 3 -6.58 -11.21 -14.18
C ASP A 3 -7.87 -11.31 -13.38
N LYS A 4 -8.02 -12.36 -12.55
CA LYS A 4 -9.18 -12.52 -11.65
C LYS A 4 -9.23 -11.43 -10.57
N PHE A 5 -8.06 -11.00 -10.07
CA PHE A 5 -7.97 -9.92 -9.10
C PHE A 5 -8.34 -8.57 -9.73
N LYS A 6 -7.86 -8.30 -10.95
CA LYS A 6 -8.20 -7.11 -11.73
C LYS A 6 -9.69 -7.04 -12.06
N GLU A 7 -10.28 -8.15 -12.51
CA GLU A 7 -11.73 -8.25 -12.75
C GLU A 7 -12.54 -8.03 -11.47
N SER A 8 -12.09 -8.58 -10.35
CA SER A 8 -12.76 -8.41 -9.05
C SER A 8 -12.66 -6.97 -8.53
N ILE A 9 -11.53 -6.28 -8.76
CA ILE A 9 -11.37 -4.85 -8.46
C ILE A 9 -12.24 -4.00 -9.36
N GLN A 10 -12.32 -4.31 -10.65
CA GLN A 10 -13.20 -3.58 -11.59
C GLN A 10 -14.66 -3.72 -11.19
N GLN A 11 -15.12 -4.95 -10.91
CA GLN A 11 -16.49 -5.19 -10.45
C GLN A 11 -16.78 -4.48 -9.12
N ALA A 12 -15.84 -4.50 -8.17
CA ALA A 12 -15.98 -3.76 -6.93
C ALA A 12 -15.99 -2.23 -7.15
N GLY A 13 -15.16 -1.71 -8.07
CA GLY A 13 -15.10 -0.30 -8.45
C GLY A 13 -16.39 0.20 -9.08
N ASP A 14 -17.00 -0.59 -9.97
CA ASP A 14 -18.31 -0.28 -10.56
C ASP A 14 -19.41 -0.28 -9.49
N MET A 15 -19.40 -1.25 -8.57
CA MET A 15 -20.31 -1.28 -7.40
C MET A 15 -20.14 -0.07 -6.48
N ILE A 16 -18.91 0.38 -6.25
CA ILE A 16 -18.58 1.56 -5.44
C ILE A 16 -19.08 2.83 -6.12
N LYS A 17 -18.93 2.93 -7.44
CA LYS A 17 -19.38 4.08 -8.24
C LYS A 17 -20.90 4.22 -8.19
N ASP A 18 -21.64 3.11 -8.26
CA ASP A 18 -23.09 3.08 -8.13
C ASP A 18 -23.56 3.47 -6.70
N GLN A 19 -22.81 3.07 -5.65
CA GLN A 19 -23.07 3.55 -4.29
C GLN A 19 -22.74 5.04 -4.09
N ALA A 20 -21.69 5.56 -4.73
CA ALA A 20 -21.31 6.96 -4.62
C ALA A 20 -22.31 7.90 -5.34
N ALA A 21 -22.89 7.44 -6.45
CA ALA A 21 -23.91 8.20 -7.19
C ALA A 21 -25.25 8.34 -6.45
N SER A 22 -25.54 7.45 -5.48
CA SER A 22 -26.80 7.48 -4.71
C SER A 22 -26.72 8.18 -3.35
N ILE A 23 -25.55 8.69 -2.93
CA ILE A 23 -25.32 9.16 -1.54
C ILE A 23 -24.71 10.57 -1.52
N GLY A 24 -25.44 11.53 -0.93
CA GLY A 24 -25.07 12.96 -0.83
C GLY A 24 -23.95 13.32 0.16
N ASP A 25 -23.11 12.38 0.57
CA ASP A 25 -22.09 12.59 1.61
C ASP A 25 -20.68 12.68 1.00
N ALA A 26 -20.23 13.91 0.72
CA ALA A 26 -18.99 14.21 -0.01
C ALA A 26 -17.73 13.59 0.65
N ALA A 27 -17.75 13.41 1.98
CA ALA A 27 -16.65 12.79 2.71
C ALA A 27 -16.50 11.30 2.36
N LYS A 28 -17.62 10.57 2.23
CA LYS A 28 -17.64 9.14 1.90
C LYS A 28 -17.19 8.91 0.46
N ALA A 29 -17.66 9.72 -0.48
CA ALA A 29 -17.24 9.67 -1.88
C ALA A 29 -15.73 9.90 -2.04
N LYS A 30 -15.19 10.90 -1.33
CA LYS A 30 -13.74 11.17 -1.30
C LYS A 30 -12.95 10.01 -0.70
N GLY A 31 -13.45 9.40 0.38
CA GLY A 31 -12.83 8.21 0.97
C GLY A 31 -12.71 7.06 -0.02
N PHE A 32 -13.77 6.77 -0.78
CA PHE A 32 -13.74 5.73 -1.81
C PHE A 32 -12.78 6.04 -2.97
N GLN A 33 -12.73 7.28 -3.44
CA GLN A 33 -11.76 7.67 -4.48
C GLN A 33 -10.31 7.47 -4.03
N ILE A 34 -10.02 7.76 -2.75
CA ILE A 34 -8.69 7.51 -2.17
C ILE A 34 -8.43 6.01 -2.12
N ILE A 35 -9.37 5.21 -1.61
CA ILE A 35 -9.24 3.74 -1.56
C ILE A 35 -8.98 3.16 -2.95
N ASP A 36 -9.76 3.53 -3.96
CA ASP A 36 -9.61 3.06 -5.33
C ASP A 36 -8.20 3.35 -5.89
N LYS A 37 -7.72 4.58 -5.68
CA LYS A 37 -6.35 4.98 -6.04
C LYS A 37 -5.30 4.08 -5.37
N TRP A 38 -5.46 3.74 -4.09
CA TRP A 38 -4.51 2.87 -3.38
C TRP A 38 -4.62 1.40 -3.76
N VAL A 39 -5.82 0.90 -4.02
CA VAL A 39 -6.03 -0.48 -4.51
C VAL A 39 -5.31 -0.67 -5.86
N SER A 40 -5.35 0.34 -6.72
CA SER A 40 -4.70 0.29 -8.05
C SER A 40 -3.17 0.09 -8.02
N ILE A 41 -2.50 0.38 -6.89
CA ILE A 41 -1.05 0.23 -6.77
C ILE A 41 -0.62 -1.13 -6.20
N LEU A 42 -1.53 -1.88 -5.55
CA LEU A 42 -1.20 -3.19 -4.96
C LEU A 42 -0.61 -4.17 -5.99
N PRO A 43 -1.16 -4.30 -7.21
CA PRO A 43 -0.57 -5.19 -8.22
C PRO A 43 0.82 -4.74 -8.68
N GLN A 44 1.10 -3.44 -8.62
CA GLN A 44 2.42 -2.90 -8.92
C GLN A 44 3.41 -3.26 -7.81
N LEU A 45 3.00 -3.16 -6.54
CA LEU A 45 3.80 -3.63 -5.41
C LEU A 45 4.12 -5.12 -5.52
N GLU A 46 3.15 -5.93 -5.94
CA GLU A 46 3.41 -7.35 -6.22
C GLU A 46 4.48 -7.56 -7.30
N ALA A 47 4.40 -6.80 -8.38
CA ALA A 47 5.41 -6.85 -9.45
C ALA A 47 6.82 -6.45 -8.98
N TYR A 48 6.94 -5.62 -7.94
CA TYR A 48 8.24 -5.29 -7.31
C TYR A 48 8.77 -6.38 -6.36
N GLY A 49 7.97 -7.40 -6.04
CA GLY A 49 8.35 -8.53 -5.20
C GLY A 49 7.63 -8.59 -3.84
N PHE A 50 6.62 -7.74 -3.60
CA PHE A 50 5.80 -7.85 -2.40
C PHE A 50 4.75 -8.97 -2.54
N SER A 51 4.52 -9.72 -1.48
CA SER A 51 3.46 -10.72 -1.38
C SER A 51 2.41 -10.26 -0.38
N PRO A 52 1.12 -10.20 -0.73
CA PRO A 52 0.07 -9.85 0.21
C PRO A 52 -0.06 -10.91 1.30
N CYS A 53 -0.24 -10.49 2.55
CA CYS A 53 -0.48 -11.38 3.69
C CYS A 53 -1.66 -10.95 4.57
N TYR A 54 -2.20 -9.75 4.35
CA TYR A 54 -3.43 -9.27 4.99
C TYR A 54 -4.15 -8.28 4.08
N PHE A 55 -5.47 -8.35 4.03
CA PHE A 55 -6.31 -7.41 3.31
C PHE A 55 -7.65 -7.30 4.03
N SER A 56 -8.08 -6.08 4.37
CA SER A 56 -9.39 -5.82 4.96
C SER A 56 -9.95 -4.48 4.53
N VAL A 57 -11.28 -4.38 4.47
CA VAL A 57 -11.99 -3.13 4.21
C VAL A 57 -13.11 -2.99 5.23
N ALA A 58 -13.16 -1.83 5.89
CA ALA A 58 -14.23 -1.43 6.78
C ALA A 58 -15.07 -0.35 6.10
N LEU A 59 -16.34 -0.65 5.81
CA LEU A 59 -17.28 0.28 5.20
C LEU A 59 -18.09 0.97 6.29
N SER A 60 -17.65 2.16 6.70
CA SER A 60 -18.35 3.03 7.64
C SER A 60 -18.55 4.42 7.02
N ILE A 61 -18.95 5.42 7.81
CA ILE A 61 -18.92 6.84 7.40
C ILE A 61 -17.50 7.23 6.96
N ASN A 62 -16.49 6.67 7.62
CA ASN A 62 -15.08 6.81 7.25
C ASN A 62 -14.56 5.46 6.72
N PRO A 63 -14.68 5.19 5.41
CA PRO A 63 -14.24 3.92 4.87
C PRO A 63 -12.73 3.76 5.06
N THR A 64 -12.29 2.55 5.39
CA THR A 64 -10.87 2.24 5.66
C THR A 64 -10.47 0.97 4.93
N LEU A 65 -9.35 1.01 4.22
CA LEU A 65 -8.68 -0.17 3.65
C LEU A 65 -7.40 -0.42 4.44
N GLU A 66 -7.14 -1.67 4.80
CA GLU A 66 -5.87 -2.09 5.37
C GLU A 66 -5.28 -3.23 4.56
N VAL A 67 -3.99 -3.10 4.23
CA VAL A 67 -3.24 -4.12 3.51
C VAL A 67 -1.90 -4.32 4.19
N GLU A 68 -1.54 -5.57 4.45
CA GLU A 68 -0.16 -5.94 4.78
C GLU A 68 0.44 -6.73 3.61
N MET A 69 1.64 -6.34 3.20
CA MET A 69 2.44 -7.07 2.23
C MET A 69 3.85 -7.27 2.77
N ARG A 70 4.50 -8.34 2.33
CA ARG A 70 5.85 -8.73 2.77
C ARG A 70 6.75 -8.97 1.59
N ALA A 71 8.02 -8.65 1.73
CA ALA A 71 9.02 -9.02 0.75
C ALA A 71 10.30 -9.48 1.44
N ASN A 72 11.22 -10.05 0.65
CA ASN A 72 12.56 -10.33 1.12
C ASN A 72 13.32 -8.99 1.26
N PRO A 73 13.85 -8.63 2.44
CA PRO A 73 14.65 -7.43 2.63
C PRO A 73 15.83 -7.31 1.68
N ASN A 74 16.44 -8.45 1.29
CA ASN A 74 17.61 -8.49 0.42
C ASN A 74 17.28 -8.09 -1.02
N ASP A 75 16.01 -8.19 -1.42
CA ASP A 75 15.55 -7.73 -2.73
C ASP A 75 15.51 -6.20 -2.80
N PHE A 76 15.57 -5.48 -1.67
CA PHE A 76 15.47 -4.02 -1.62
C PHE A 76 16.73 -3.36 -1.07
N PRO A 77 17.88 -3.46 -1.76
CA PRO A 77 19.05 -2.65 -1.43
C PRO A 77 18.77 -1.17 -1.71
N LEU A 78 19.54 -0.27 -1.06
CA LEU A 78 19.33 1.17 -1.17
C LEU A 78 19.34 1.68 -2.62
N GLU A 79 20.25 1.17 -3.44
CA GLU A 79 20.36 1.53 -4.87
C GLU A 79 19.08 1.21 -5.64
N ARG A 80 18.51 0.01 -5.43
CA ARG A 80 17.24 -0.38 -6.04
C ARG A 80 16.09 0.50 -5.54
N ILE A 81 16.04 0.80 -4.24
CA ILE A 81 15.02 1.69 -3.67
C ILE A 81 15.09 3.08 -4.32
N LEU A 82 16.29 3.61 -4.55
CA LEU A 82 16.49 4.90 -5.21
C LEU A 82 16.06 4.88 -6.69
N ALA A 83 16.37 3.80 -7.42
CA ALA A 83 15.92 3.63 -8.80
C ALA A 83 14.38 3.60 -8.89
N ILE A 84 13.72 2.80 -8.03
CA ILE A 84 12.26 2.72 -7.99
C ILE A 84 11.65 4.09 -7.62
N LEU A 85 12.27 4.85 -6.72
CA LEU A 85 11.80 6.19 -6.37
C LEU A 85 11.84 7.16 -7.55
N ASP A 86 12.81 7.02 -8.45
CA ASP A 86 12.91 7.82 -9.67
C ASP A 86 11.80 7.45 -10.67
N GLU A 87 11.60 6.14 -10.89
CA GLU A 87 10.54 5.59 -11.74
C GLU A 87 9.13 5.96 -11.28
N THR A 88 8.93 6.12 -9.97
CA THR A 88 7.61 6.33 -9.36
C THR A 88 7.25 7.80 -9.11
N LYS A 89 8.06 8.78 -9.54
CA LYS A 89 7.82 10.22 -9.30
C LYS A 89 6.43 10.72 -9.72
N GLY A 90 5.82 10.12 -10.76
CA GLY A 90 4.47 10.45 -11.22
C GLY A 90 3.33 9.72 -10.49
N ASN A 91 3.66 8.72 -9.66
CA ASN A 91 2.70 7.87 -8.95
C ASN A 91 2.81 8.11 -7.44
N THR A 92 2.04 9.06 -6.92
CA THR A 92 2.14 9.52 -5.52
C THR A 92 2.04 8.38 -4.48
N PRO A 93 1.06 7.45 -4.54
CA PRO A 93 0.99 6.36 -3.57
C PRO A 93 2.22 5.46 -3.60
N MET A 94 2.69 5.08 -4.80
CA MET A 94 3.91 4.27 -4.94
C MET A 94 5.14 4.99 -4.39
N HIS A 95 5.32 6.26 -4.77
CA HIS A 95 6.42 7.07 -4.29
C HIS A 95 6.40 7.17 -2.75
N LEU A 96 5.22 7.33 -2.15
CA LEU A 96 5.07 7.38 -0.70
C LEU A 96 5.52 6.07 -0.04
N VAL A 97 5.09 4.90 -0.55
CA VAL A 97 5.53 3.58 -0.05
C VAL A 97 7.07 3.47 -0.06
N PHE A 98 7.70 3.72 -1.21
CA PHE A 98 9.15 3.57 -1.34
C PHE A 98 9.93 4.63 -0.57
N SER A 99 9.38 5.83 -0.39
CA SER A 99 10.00 6.87 0.43
C SER A 99 10.03 6.48 1.90
N THR A 100 8.97 5.84 2.39
CA THR A 100 8.91 5.29 3.74
C THR A 100 9.87 4.12 3.90
N ILE A 101 9.94 3.21 2.91
CA ILE A 101 10.92 2.10 2.92
C ILE A 101 12.35 2.64 2.99
N LYS A 102 12.71 3.61 2.15
CA LYS A 102 14.03 4.27 2.19
C LYS A 102 14.32 4.86 3.56
N THR A 103 13.37 5.58 4.14
CA THR A 103 13.54 6.23 5.44
C THR A 103 13.78 5.19 6.53
N THR A 104 12.98 4.12 6.56
CA THR A 104 13.15 3.02 7.53
C THR A 104 14.48 2.31 7.34
N TYR A 105 14.90 2.04 6.09
CA TYR A 105 16.20 1.45 5.77
C TYR A 105 17.35 2.29 6.34
N LEU A 106 17.35 3.61 6.07
CA LEU A 106 18.42 4.51 6.54
C LEU A 106 18.48 4.59 8.07
N LEU A 107 17.31 4.64 8.73
CA LEU A 107 17.24 4.63 10.20
C LEU A 107 17.73 3.29 10.78
N GLN A 108 17.39 2.17 10.16
CA GLN A 108 17.85 0.83 10.54
C GLN A 108 19.37 0.68 10.37
N LYS A 109 19.94 1.16 9.26
CA LYS A 109 21.40 1.18 9.06
C LYS A 109 22.10 2.06 10.09
N LYS A 110 21.53 3.23 10.41
CA LYS A 110 22.07 4.14 11.42
C LYS A 110 22.04 3.53 12.83
N SER A 111 21.03 2.72 13.16
CA SER A 111 20.93 2.04 14.46
C SER A 111 21.85 0.84 14.60
N LYS A 112 22.49 0.37 13.52
CA LYS A 112 23.34 -0.83 13.47
C LYS A 112 22.63 -2.13 13.90
N LEU A 113 21.30 -2.11 13.96
CA LEU A 113 20.50 -3.28 14.31
C LEU A 113 20.37 -4.20 13.10
N VAL A 114 20.63 -5.48 13.30
CA VAL A 114 20.38 -6.53 12.31
C VAL A 114 19.01 -7.11 12.59
N PHE A 115 18.13 -7.03 11.61
CA PHE A 115 16.81 -7.63 11.64
C PHE A 115 16.78 -8.76 10.62
N GLY A 116 16.11 -9.86 10.97
CA GLY A 116 15.82 -10.94 10.04
C GLY A 116 14.65 -10.59 9.10
N ASP A 117 14.31 -11.53 8.24
CA ASP A 117 13.13 -11.45 7.39
C ASP A 117 11.84 -11.40 8.22
N PRO A 118 10.74 -10.80 7.71
CA PRO A 118 10.59 -10.16 6.39
C PRO A 118 10.69 -8.63 6.41
N LEU A 119 10.80 -8.00 5.24
CA LEU A 119 10.46 -6.57 5.06
C LEU A 119 8.93 -6.49 4.97
N SER A 120 8.29 -5.93 5.99
CA SER A 120 6.84 -5.82 6.08
C SER A 120 6.40 -4.39 5.83
N ILE A 121 5.39 -4.22 4.98
CA ILE A 121 4.70 -2.95 4.80
C ILE A 121 3.23 -3.12 5.20
N ARG A 122 2.71 -2.17 5.99
CA ARG A 122 1.29 -2.05 6.29
C ARG A 122 0.81 -0.70 5.76
N ILE A 123 -0.17 -0.75 4.88
CA ILE A 123 -0.82 0.41 4.27
C ILE A 123 -2.21 0.50 4.88
N THR A 124 -2.47 1.60 5.59
CA THR A 124 -3.79 1.92 6.14
C THR A 124 -4.33 3.13 5.41
N VAL A 125 -5.31 2.91 4.55
CA VAL A 125 -5.94 3.93 3.73
C VAL A 125 -7.22 4.39 4.39
N LYS A 126 -7.16 5.57 4.99
CA LYS A 126 -8.29 6.39 5.46
C LYS A 126 -8.24 7.73 4.70
N LEU A 127 -9.05 8.73 5.07
CA LEU A 127 -8.99 10.06 4.45
C LEU A 127 -7.56 10.64 4.36
N SER A 128 -6.74 10.34 5.37
CA SER A 128 -5.29 10.55 5.37
C SER A 128 -4.56 9.20 5.42
N PRO A 129 -4.05 8.70 4.29
CA PRO A 129 -3.35 7.42 4.23
C PRO A 129 -2.12 7.37 5.15
N GLU A 130 -1.86 6.21 5.71
CA GLU A 130 -0.75 5.93 6.60
C GLU A 130 0.03 4.70 6.12
N ILE A 131 1.35 4.76 6.14
CA ILE A 131 2.23 3.66 5.76
C ILE A 131 3.18 3.37 6.90
N LYS A 132 3.22 2.10 7.31
CA LYS A 132 4.19 1.58 8.27
C LYS A 132 5.10 0.59 7.56
N VAL A 133 6.38 0.65 7.86
CA VAL A 133 7.39 -0.28 7.34
C VAL A 133 8.17 -0.84 8.53
N ALA A 134 8.35 -2.15 8.57
CA ALA A 134 9.22 -2.81 9.53
C ALA A 134 10.16 -3.80 8.86
N TYR A 135 11.34 -3.96 9.44
CA TYR A 135 12.21 -5.09 9.20
C TYR A 135 12.00 -6.11 10.34
N GLY A 136 11.79 -7.38 9.98
CA GLY A 136 11.40 -8.43 10.89
C GLY A 136 9.89 -8.58 11.04
N LYS A 137 9.46 -9.51 11.90
CA LYS A 137 8.04 -9.79 12.13
C LYS A 137 7.40 -8.68 12.99
N PRO A 138 6.38 -7.98 12.47
CA PRO A 138 5.73 -6.91 13.22
C PRO A 138 4.84 -7.42 14.37
N LEU A 139 4.57 -6.54 15.35
CA LEU A 139 3.72 -6.80 16.52
C LEU A 139 2.34 -6.10 16.46
N TRP A 140 2.05 -5.39 15.37
CA TRP A 140 0.84 -4.58 15.21
C TRP A 140 -0.37 -5.37 14.72
#